data_AF-A0A356G5N6-F1
#
_entry.id   AF-A0A356G5N6-F1
#
_cell.length_a   1.000
_cell.length_b   1.000
_cell.length_c   1.000
_cell.angle_alpha   90.00
_cell.angle_beta   90.00
_cell.angle_gamma   90.00
#
_symmetry.space_group_name_H-M   'P 1'
#
loop_
_entity.id
_entity.type
_entity.pdbx_description
1 polymer ?
#
loop_
_entity_poly.entity_id
_entity_poly.type
_entity_poly.pdbx_seq_one_letter_code
_entity_poly.pdbx_strand_id
1 'polypeptide(L)'
;MAQKPIEHADSQREEKVYSSVRETLEVARGKVERAVNSAMVEAYWEIGRQIVEATGERAEYGKHLVEYLAERLTAEYGKGFDYTNLTNMRKFYRAFPILDTLRQELSWSHYRRLMRIPDREQREFYMNAADEERWTVRQLDHQIATFYRERLLSTRSEKRDAIRAEIQRTEPATPADDFIKDP
;
A
#
# COMPACT_ATOMS: atom_id res chain seq x y z
N MET A 1 -22.20 28.78 -50.27
CA MET A 1 -21.66 27.53 -49.69
C MET A 1 -20.98 27.89 -48.38
N ALA A 2 -21.66 27.69 -47.25
CA ALA A 2 -21.14 27.96 -45.92
C ALA A 2 -21.30 26.68 -45.10
N GLN A 3 -20.24 25.87 -45.07
CA GLN A 3 -20.17 24.64 -44.29
C GLN A 3 -18.84 24.67 -43.54
N LYS A 4 -18.91 24.80 -42.21
CA LYS A 4 -17.89 24.50 -41.16
C LYS A 4 -17.96 25.44 -39.93
N PRO A 5 -19.05 25.39 -39.16
CA PRO A 5 -18.91 25.59 -37.70
C PRO A 5 -19.35 24.39 -36.83
N ILE A 6 -20.04 23.40 -37.40
CA ILE A 6 -20.76 22.36 -36.64
C ILE A 6 -19.83 21.21 -36.20
N GLU A 7 -18.88 20.78 -37.04
CA GLU A 7 -17.94 19.68 -36.72
C GLU A 7 -17.08 19.91 -35.47
N HIS A 8 -16.66 21.15 -35.20
CA HIS A 8 -15.82 21.45 -34.05
C HIS A 8 -16.59 21.44 -32.72
N ALA A 9 -17.89 21.78 -32.75
CA ALA A 9 -18.72 21.80 -31.55
C ALA A 9 -19.09 20.38 -31.08
N ASP A 10 -19.31 19.46 -32.03
CA ASP A 10 -19.60 18.06 -31.72
C ASP A 10 -18.34 17.34 -31.21
N SER A 11 -17.16 17.58 -31.79
CA SER A 11 -15.88 17.04 -31.29
C SER A 11 -15.56 17.49 -29.85
N GLN A 12 -15.86 18.75 -29.49
CA GLN A 12 -15.68 19.21 -28.09
C GLN A 12 -16.70 18.60 -27.11
N ARG A 13 -17.91 18.27 -27.58
CA ARG A 13 -18.91 17.58 -26.76
C ARG A 13 -18.51 16.13 -26.54
N GLU A 14 -18.06 15.45 -27.59
CA GLU A 14 -17.54 14.08 -27.54
C GLU A 14 -16.37 13.96 -26.55
N GLU A 15 -15.39 14.88 -26.60
CA GLU A 15 -14.24 14.88 -25.68
C GLU A 15 -14.66 15.09 -24.22
N LYS A 16 -15.64 15.97 -23.97
CA LYS A 16 -16.19 16.19 -22.63
C LYS A 16 -16.91 14.95 -22.09
N VAL A 17 -17.70 14.29 -22.94
CA VAL A 17 -18.39 13.05 -22.56
C VAL A 17 -17.37 11.95 -22.29
N TYR A 18 -16.37 11.78 -23.16
CA TYR A 18 -15.29 10.82 -22.96
C TYR A 18 -14.54 11.06 -21.63
N SER A 19 -14.16 12.30 -21.36
CA SER A 19 -13.48 12.67 -20.10
C SER A 19 -14.33 12.36 -18.87
N SER A 20 -15.64 12.65 -18.91
CA SER A 20 -16.57 12.38 -17.81
C SER A 20 -16.80 10.88 -17.59
N VAL A 21 -16.93 10.10 -18.67
CA VAL A 21 -17.04 8.64 -18.59
C VAL A 21 -15.75 8.04 -18.02
N ARG A 22 -14.60 8.50 -18.50
CA ARG A 22 -13.29 8.07 -17.99
C ARG A 22 -13.16 8.38 -16.49
N GLU A 23 -13.45 9.59 -16.06
CA GLU A 23 -13.41 9.98 -14.65
C GLU A 23 -14.32 9.09 -13.79
N THR A 24 -15.54 8.80 -14.27
CA THR A 24 -16.46 7.89 -13.58
C THR A 24 -15.87 6.48 -13.42
N LEU A 25 -15.20 5.96 -14.46
CA LEU A 25 -14.54 4.66 -14.41
C LEU A 25 -13.34 4.64 -13.46
N GLU A 26 -12.50 5.68 -13.47
CA GLU A 26 -11.34 5.77 -12.57
C GLU A 26 -11.79 5.86 -11.11
N VAL A 27 -12.83 6.65 -10.81
CA VAL A 27 -13.41 6.74 -9.47
C VAL A 27 -13.96 5.38 -9.01
N ALA A 28 -14.64 4.64 -9.90
CA ALA A 28 -15.17 3.32 -9.59
C ALA A 28 -14.06 2.30 -9.33
N ARG A 29 -13.01 2.28 -10.17
CA ARG A 29 -11.84 1.40 -10.00
C ARG A 29 -11.12 1.67 -8.67
N GLY A 30 -10.81 2.93 -8.38
CA GLY A 30 -10.13 3.29 -7.13
C GLY A 30 -10.94 2.91 -5.88
N LYS A 31 -12.28 2.91 -5.94
CA LYS A 31 -13.11 2.41 -4.83
C LYS A 31 -12.96 0.90 -4.61
N VAL A 32 -12.96 0.13 -5.70
CA VAL A 32 -12.78 -1.33 -5.63
C VAL A 32 -11.39 -1.67 -5.12
N GLU A 33 -10.36 -1.01 -5.65
CA GLU A 33 -8.97 -1.22 -5.25
C GLU A 33 -8.77 -0.94 -3.76
N ARG A 34 -9.28 0.18 -3.23
CA ARG A 34 -9.21 0.48 -1.79
C ARG A 34 -9.91 -0.56 -0.94
N ALA A 35 -11.11 -0.99 -1.34
CA ALA A 35 -11.87 -1.99 -0.59
C ALA A 35 -11.13 -3.35 -0.56
N VAL A 36 -10.58 -3.78 -1.69
CA VAL A 36 -9.77 -5.00 -1.79
C VAL A 36 -8.51 -4.87 -0.94
N ASN A 37 -7.76 -3.77 -1.06
CA ASN A 37 -6.53 -3.55 -0.30
C ASN A 37 -6.78 -3.62 1.21
N SER A 38 -7.81 -2.95 1.73
CA SER A 38 -8.16 -2.99 3.16
C SER A 38 -8.50 -4.41 3.61
N ALA A 39 -9.38 -5.10 2.87
CA ALA A 39 -9.78 -6.47 3.21
C ALA A 39 -8.60 -7.46 3.19
N MET A 40 -7.69 -7.32 2.21
CA MET A 40 -6.51 -8.16 2.11
C MET A 40 -5.50 -7.90 3.24
N VAL A 41 -5.30 -6.64 3.63
CA VAL A 41 -4.44 -6.29 4.76
C VAL A 41 -4.98 -6.88 6.06
N GLU A 42 -6.29 -6.74 6.31
CA GLU A 42 -6.95 -7.34 7.47
C GLU A 42 -6.83 -8.86 7.47
N ALA A 43 -7.07 -9.51 6.32
CA ALA A 43 -6.92 -10.96 6.18
C ALA A 43 -5.47 -11.42 6.45
N TYR A 44 -4.48 -10.73 5.90
CA TYR A 44 -3.07 -11.04 6.11
C TYR A 44 -2.63 -10.82 7.56
N TRP A 45 -3.16 -9.79 8.22
CA TRP A 45 -2.96 -9.59 9.65
C TRP A 45 -3.51 -10.76 10.46
N GLU A 46 -4.74 -11.16 10.16
CA GLU A 46 -5.47 -12.22 10.86
C GLU A 46 -4.83 -13.60 10.65
N ILE A 47 -4.37 -13.91 9.44
CA ILE A 47 -3.56 -15.11 9.17
C ILE A 47 -2.26 -15.07 10.01
N GLY A 48 -1.60 -13.91 10.07
CA GLY A 48 -0.42 -13.71 10.91
C GLY A 48 -0.69 -14.00 12.39
N ARG A 49 -1.81 -13.50 12.92
CA ARG A 49 -2.28 -13.74 14.29
C ARG A 49 -2.48 -15.24 14.54
N GLN A 50 -3.25 -15.92 13.69
CA GLN A 50 -3.53 -17.35 13.80
C GLN A 50 -2.26 -18.20 13.78
N ILE A 51 -1.29 -17.87 12.91
CA ILE A 51 0.02 -18.54 12.88
C ILE A 51 0.78 -18.31 14.20
N VAL A 52 0.82 -17.08 14.73
CA VAL A 52 1.54 -16.81 15.99
C VAL A 52 0.88 -17.50 17.18
N GLU A 53 -0.45 -17.45 17.28
CA GLU A 53 -1.20 -18.09 18.36
C GLU A 53 -1.08 -19.62 18.33
N ALA A 54 -1.17 -20.22 17.14
CA ALA A 54 -1.00 -21.67 17.00
C ALA A 54 0.42 -22.13 17.37
N THR A 55 1.43 -21.30 17.14
CA THR A 55 2.84 -21.69 17.34
C THR A 55 3.37 -21.43 18.74
N GLY A 56 2.86 -20.42 19.43
CA GLY A 56 3.38 -19.98 20.72
C GLY A 56 4.90 -19.72 20.65
N GLU A 57 5.65 -20.29 21.60
CA GLU A 57 7.13 -20.16 21.66
C GLU A 57 7.88 -21.25 20.87
N ARG A 58 7.18 -22.19 20.22
CA ARG A 58 7.79 -23.39 19.60
C ARG A 58 8.24 -23.09 18.17
N ALA A 59 9.50 -22.69 18.01
CA ALA A 59 10.07 -22.30 16.71
C ALA A 59 9.96 -23.39 15.63
N GLU A 60 10.36 -24.62 15.93
CA GLU A 60 10.34 -25.76 14.99
C GLU A 60 8.92 -26.11 14.53
N TYR A 61 7.97 -26.21 15.48
CA TYR A 61 6.56 -26.43 15.15
C TYR A 61 6.02 -25.31 14.25
N GLY A 62 6.41 -24.06 14.52
CA GLY A 62 6.00 -22.94 13.68
C GLY A 62 6.58 -22.93 12.28
N LYS A 63 7.75 -23.52 12.07
CA LYS A 63 8.27 -23.72 10.71
C LYS A 63 7.42 -24.74 9.96
N HIS A 64 7.17 -25.91 10.56
CA HIS A 64 6.36 -26.96 9.96
C HIS A 64 4.92 -26.52 9.68
N LEU A 65 4.31 -25.74 10.58
CA LEU A 65 2.97 -25.20 10.36
C LEU A 65 2.93 -24.31 9.11
N VAL A 66 3.91 -23.43 8.93
CA VAL A 66 3.96 -22.54 7.76
C VAL A 66 4.24 -23.33 6.48
N GLU A 67 5.07 -24.37 6.52
CA GLU A 67 5.29 -25.28 5.38
C GLU A 67 3.98 -25.98 4.97
N TYR A 68 3.27 -26.56 5.94
CA TYR A 68 1.98 -27.21 5.73
C TYR A 68 0.92 -26.26 5.16
N LEU A 69 0.80 -25.06 5.74
CA LEU A 69 -0.14 -24.04 5.25
C LEU A 69 0.22 -23.59 3.83
N ALA A 70 1.51 -23.39 3.54
CA ALA A 70 1.95 -22.97 2.22
C ALA A 70 1.56 -23.99 1.15
N GLU A 71 1.81 -25.27 1.39
CA GLU A 71 1.47 -26.35 0.46
C GLU A 71 -0.04 -26.38 0.18
N ARG A 72 -0.86 -26.39 1.24
CA ARG A 72 -2.32 -26.51 1.10
C ARG A 72 -2.97 -25.27 0.51
N LEU A 73 -2.62 -24.08 1.01
CA LEU A 73 -3.23 -22.84 0.56
C LEU A 73 -2.77 -22.46 -0.84
N THR A 74 -1.52 -22.76 -1.22
CA THR A 74 -1.08 -22.56 -2.61
C THR A 74 -1.81 -23.49 -3.56
N ALA A 75 -2.09 -24.73 -3.16
CA ALA A 75 -2.87 -25.67 -3.98
C ALA A 75 -4.34 -25.25 -4.14
N GLU A 76 -4.94 -24.65 -3.11
CA GLU A 76 -6.36 -24.26 -3.09
C GLU A 76 -6.62 -22.87 -3.70
N TYR A 77 -5.78 -21.88 -3.37
CA TYR A 77 -5.98 -20.47 -3.71
C TYR A 77 -4.95 -19.92 -4.71
N GLY A 78 -3.85 -20.63 -4.94
CA GLY A 78 -2.82 -20.23 -5.90
C GLY A 78 -1.77 -19.27 -5.33
N LYS A 79 -1.39 -18.29 -6.15
CA LYS A 79 -0.33 -17.33 -5.80
C LYS A 79 -0.75 -16.48 -4.59
N GLY A 80 0.25 -15.97 -3.86
CA GLY A 80 0.04 -15.18 -2.65
C GLY A 80 0.01 -15.97 -1.35
N PHE A 81 -0.09 -17.31 -1.37
CA PHE A 81 -0.07 -18.15 -0.16
C PHE A 81 1.16 -19.04 -0.02
N ASP A 82 2.26 -18.65 -0.67
CA ASP A 82 3.53 -19.35 -0.52
C ASP A 82 4.15 -19.17 0.89
N TYR A 83 5.15 -20.01 1.18
CA TYR A 83 5.87 -20.00 2.45
C TYR A 83 6.42 -18.60 2.82
N THR A 84 6.88 -17.85 1.82
CA THR A 84 7.46 -16.52 2.05
C THR A 84 6.38 -15.52 2.43
N ASN A 85 5.23 -15.53 1.76
CA ASN A 85 4.15 -14.61 2.09
C ASN A 85 3.52 -14.94 3.45
N LEU A 86 3.29 -16.21 3.77
CA LEU A 86 2.83 -16.61 5.12
C LEU A 86 3.82 -16.23 6.22
N THR A 87 5.12 -16.36 5.95
CA THR A 87 6.16 -15.85 6.87
C THR A 87 6.08 -14.33 7.04
N ASN A 88 5.77 -13.59 5.97
CA ASN A 88 5.56 -12.14 6.04
C ASN A 88 4.29 -11.79 6.82
N MET A 89 3.18 -12.51 6.65
CA MET A 89 1.95 -12.34 7.43
C MET A 89 2.24 -12.53 8.93
N ARG A 90 3.00 -13.57 9.29
CA ARG A 90 3.46 -13.78 10.67
C ARG A 90 4.30 -12.61 11.21
N LYS A 91 5.23 -12.08 10.40
CA LYS A 91 6.04 -10.90 10.77
C LYS A 91 5.18 -9.65 10.91
N PHE A 92 4.17 -9.51 10.05
CA PHE A 92 3.27 -8.38 10.04
C PHE A 92 2.49 -8.27 11.35
N TYR A 93 1.85 -9.35 11.79
CA TYR A 93 1.18 -9.38 13.10
C TYR A 93 2.12 -9.04 14.25
N ARG A 94 3.35 -9.57 14.24
CA ARG A 94 4.36 -9.24 15.28
C ARG A 94 4.79 -7.78 15.27
N ALA A 95 4.87 -7.16 14.11
CA ALA A 95 5.26 -5.76 13.96
C ALA A 95 4.13 -4.78 14.32
N PHE A 96 2.88 -5.21 14.12
CA PHE A 96 1.65 -4.44 14.35
C PHE A 96 0.63 -5.30 15.11
N PRO A 97 0.77 -5.50 16.43
CA PRO A 97 -0.07 -6.42 17.19
C PRO A 97 -1.51 -5.93 17.42
N ILE A 98 -1.84 -4.69 17.05
CA ILE A 98 -3.16 -4.09 17.26
C ILE A 98 -3.75 -3.73 15.89
N LEU A 99 -4.81 -4.42 15.48
CA LEU A 99 -5.45 -4.22 14.18
C LEU A 99 -5.93 -2.77 13.97
N ASP A 100 -6.51 -2.16 15.00
CA ASP A 100 -7.03 -0.78 14.96
C ASP A 100 -5.94 0.27 14.70
N THR A 101 -4.66 -0.09 14.83
CA THR A 101 -3.53 0.81 14.53
C THR A 101 -3.15 0.80 13.06
N LEU A 102 -3.71 -0.09 12.24
CA LEU A 102 -3.49 -0.11 10.81
C LEU A 102 -4.23 1.05 10.12
N ARG A 103 -3.69 1.48 8.99
CA ARG A 103 -4.26 2.44 8.06
C ARG A 103 -4.91 1.71 6.89
N GLN A 104 -6.17 2.02 6.64
CA GLN A 104 -6.97 1.39 5.57
C GLN A 104 -6.51 1.81 4.16
N GLU A 105 -5.84 2.96 4.06
CA GLU A 105 -5.33 3.48 2.78
C GLU A 105 -4.00 2.83 2.38
N LEU A 106 -3.31 2.17 3.32
CA LEU A 106 -2.04 1.51 3.06
C LEU A 106 -2.27 0.06 2.59
N SER A 107 -1.76 -0.27 1.41
CA SER A 107 -1.80 -1.64 0.87
C SER A 107 -0.82 -2.59 1.57
N TRP A 108 -0.95 -3.89 1.31
CA TRP A 108 -0.02 -4.92 1.81
C TRP A 108 1.44 -4.60 1.49
N SER A 109 1.71 -4.09 0.29
CA SER A 109 3.06 -3.69 -0.12
C SER A 109 3.66 -2.60 0.77
N HIS A 110 2.88 -1.64 1.26
CA HIS A 110 3.34 -0.65 2.25
C HIS A 110 3.75 -1.34 3.54
N TYR A 111 2.90 -2.21 4.09
CA TYR A 111 3.22 -2.94 5.32
C TYR A 111 4.43 -3.84 5.18
N ARG A 112 4.65 -4.44 4.00
CA ARG A 112 5.88 -5.21 3.73
C ARG A 112 7.15 -4.35 3.82
N ARG A 113 7.07 -3.05 3.53
CA ARG A 113 8.18 -2.10 3.74
C ARG A 113 8.30 -1.71 5.20
N LEU A 114 7.19 -1.29 5.81
CA LEU A 114 7.16 -0.82 7.19
C LEU A 114 7.62 -1.87 8.19
N MET A 115 7.22 -3.15 8.05
CA MET A 115 7.63 -4.22 8.96
C MET A 115 9.13 -4.56 8.90
N ARG A 116 9.87 -4.05 7.91
CA ARG A 116 11.34 -4.20 7.83
C ARG A 116 12.07 -3.17 8.69
N ILE A 117 11.38 -2.12 9.13
CA ILE A 117 11.91 -1.10 10.03
C ILE A 117 11.93 -1.69 11.44
N PRO A 118 13.11 -1.93 12.05
CA PRO A 118 13.19 -2.59 13.35
C PRO A 118 12.66 -1.69 14.47
N ASP A 119 13.03 -0.40 14.41
CA ASP A 119 12.62 0.59 15.39
C ASP A 119 11.12 0.87 15.31
N ARG A 120 10.42 0.72 16.43
CA ARG A 120 8.97 0.85 16.49
C ARG A 120 8.51 2.28 16.25
N GLU A 121 9.20 3.25 16.83
CA GLU A 121 8.82 4.67 16.73
C GLU A 121 9.01 5.16 15.29
N GLN A 122 10.11 4.78 14.65
CA GLN A 122 10.38 5.07 13.25
C GLN A 122 9.34 4.39 12.34
N ARG A 123 8.98 3.13 12.63
CA ARG A 123 7.95 2.41 11.87
C ARG A 123 6.57 3.09 11.96
N GLU A 124 6.15 3.48 13.17
CA GLU A 124 4.90 4.21 13.38
C GLU A 124 4.92 5.59 12.71
N PHE A 125 6.04 6.30 12.76
CA PHE A 125 6.22 7.57 12.06
C PHE A 125 6.03 7.43 10.54
N TYR A 126 6.73 6.49 9.90
CA TYR A 126 6.63 6.30 8.45
C TYR A 126 5.24 5.79 8.04
N MET A 127 4.58 4.99 8.88
CA MET A 127 3.19 4.56 8.64
C MET A 127 2.23 5.76 8.64
N ASN A 128 2.33 6.64 9.63
CA ASN A 128 1.48 7.83 9.71
C ASN A 128 1.78 8.79 8.56
N ALA A 129 3.05 9.06 8.28
CA ALA A 129 3.43 9.96 7.20
C ALA A 129 2.99 9.45 5.82
N ALA A 130 3.10 8.14 5.58
CA ALA A 130 2.63 7.54 4.31
C ALA A 130 1.12 7.67 4.12
N ASP A 131 0.33 7.51 5.19
CA ASP A 131 -1.12 7.68 5.16
C ASP A 131 -1.54 9.14 5.00
N GLU A 132 -0.95 10.04 5.80
CA GLU A 132 -1.23 11.48 5.79
C GLU A 132 -0.85 12.14 4.46
N GLU A 133 0.33 11.81 3.93
CA GLU A 133 0.88 12.40 2.70
C GLU A 133 0.53 11.58 1.44
N ARG A 134 -0.27 10.51 1.60
CA ARG A 134 -0.71 9.62 0.50
C ARG A 134 0.46 9.10 -0.33
N TRP A 135 1.53 8.68 0.33
CA TRP A 135 2.71 8.18 -0.37
C TRP A 135 2.42 6.86 -1.09
N THR A 136 2.92 6.75 -2.32
CA THR A 136 3.01 5.45 -3.00
C THR A 136 4.07 4.58 -2.35
N VAL A 137 4.08 3.27 -2.66
CA VAL A 137 5.12 2.35 -2.16
C VAL A 137 6.52 2.82 -2.55
N ARG A 138 6.68 3.38 -3.77
CA ARG A 138 7.96 3.96 -4.22
C ARG A 138 8.36 5.17 -3.39
N GLN A 139 7.42 6.07 -3.13
CA GLN A 139 7.67 7.26 -2.33
C GLN A 139 8.03 6.88 -0.90
N LEU A 140 7.33 5.91 -0.29
CA LEU A 140 7.70 5.35 1.01
C LEU A 140 9.12 4.77 1.00
N ASP A 141 9.47 3.95 0.02
CA ASP A 141 10.82 3.39 -0.12
C ASP A 141 11.88 4.49 -0.23
N HIS A 142 11.61 5.55 -1.00
CA HIS A 142 12.49 6.71 -1.14
C HIS A 142 12.64 7.49 0.18
N GLN A 143 11.54 7.76 0.88
CA GLN A 143 11.55 8.51 2.13
C GLN A 143 12.29 7.76 3.24
N ILE A 144 12.14 6.44 3.31
CA ILE A 144 12.93 5.57 4.20
C ILE A 144 14.42 5.66 3.82
N ALA A 145 14.74 5.54 2.53
CA ALA A 145 16.14 5.56 2.06
C ALA A 145 16.85 6.90 2.28
N THR A 146 16.10 8.01 2.26
CA THR A 146 16.64 9.37 2.44
C THR A 146 16.57 9.87 3.87
N PHE A 147 16.21 9.03 4.84
CA PHE A 147 16.12 9.38 6.26
C PHE A 147 15.20 10.59 6.48
N TYR A 148 14.04 10.59 5.83
CA TYR A 148 13.09 11.68 5.85
C TYR A 148 12.71 12.09 7.28
N ARG A 149 12.50 11.13 8.18
CA ARG A 149 12.19 11.40 9.60
C ARG A 149 13.28 12.25 10.25
N GLU A 150 14.53 11.85 10.11
CA GLU A 150 15.69 12.51 10.70
C GLU A 150 15.88 13.91 10.11
N ARG A 151 15.68 14.05 8.80
CA ARG A 151 15.68 15.35 8.11
C ARG A 151 14.57 16.26 8.61
N LEU A 152 13.37 15.76 8.82
CA LEU A 152 12.22 16.52 9.32
C LEU A 152 12.44 17.00 10.76
N LEU A 153 12.97 16.13 11.62
CA LEU A 153 13.29 16.45 13.02
C LEU A 153 14.40 17.51 13.12
N SER A 154 15.41 17.40 12.26
CA SER A 154 16.56 18.33 12.23
C SER A 154 16.25 19.67 11.55
N THR A 155 15.10 19.78 10.88
CA THR A 155 14.68 20.97 10.14
C THR A 155 13.75 21.84 10.98
N ARG A 156 14.00 23.16 10.94
CA ARG A 156 13.13 24.17 11.55
C ARG A 156 11.70 24.05 11.00
N SER A 157 10.70 24.24 11.85
CA SER A 157 9.28 24.07 11.51
C SER A 157 8.88 24.75 10.20
N GLU A 158 9.33 25.99 9.99
CA GLU A 158 9.06 26.82 8.80
C GLU A 158 9.52 26.21 7.46
N LYS A 159 10.46 25.25 7.48
CA LYS A 159 11.00 24.62 6.27
C LYS A 159 10.51 23.19 6.07
N ARG A 160 9.69 22.65 6.97
CA ARG A 160 9.21 21.27 6.90
C ARG A 160 8.29 21.04 5.72
N ASP A 161 7.47 22.03 5.36
CA ASP A 161 6.57 21.94 4.21
C ASP A 161 7.34 21.83 2.89
N ALA A 162 8.50 22.48 2.79
CA ALA A 162 9.36 22.34 1.63
C ALA A 162 9.95 20.93 1.49
N ILE A 163 10.20 20.23 2.60
CA ILE A 163 10.65 18.84 2.60
C ILE A 163 9.49 17.90 2.25
N ARG A 164 8.28 18.13 2.81
CA ARG A 164 7.07 17.38 2.44
C ARG A 164 6.79 17.46 0.93
N ALA A 165 6.92 18.66 0.35
CA ALA A 165 6.69 18.88 -1.08
C ALA A 165 7.79 18.31 -1.99
N GLU A 166 8.97 17.95 -1.45
CA GLU A 166 10.10 17.48 -2.25
C GLU A 166 9.76 16.19 -3.01
N ILE A 167 9.11 15.25 -2.34
CA ILE A 167 8.84 13.91 -2.87
C ILE A 167 7.95 13.95 -4.10
N GLN A 168 6.98 14.87 -4.13
CA GLN A 168 6.09 15.03 -5.28
C GLN A 168 6.83 15.56 -6.52
N ARG A 169 7.99 16.21 -6.34
CA ARG A 169 8.83 16.66 -7.45
C ARG A 169 9.85 15.61 -7.88
N THR A 170 10.43 14.89 -6.93
CA THR A 170 11.51 13.91 -7.21
C THR A 170 10.95 12.56 -7.67
N GLU A 171 9.80 12.15 -7.14
CA GLU A 171 9.12 10.89 -7.43
C GLU A 171 7.61 11.18 -7.58
N PRO A 172 7.18 11.80 -8.69
CA PRO A 172 5.76 12.06 -8.92
C PRO A 172 4.97 10.75 -8.99
N ALA A 173 3.81 10.70 -8.33
CA ALA A 173 2.94 9.53 -8.39
C ALA A 173 2.50 9.27 -9.83
N THR A 174 2.60 8.01 -10.24
CA THR A 174 2.20 7.57 -11.58
C THR A 174 0.98 6.65 -11.47
N PRO A 175 0.15 6.52 -12.52
CA PRO A 175 -0.94 5.55 -12.52
C PRO A 175 -0.47 4.12 -12.24
N ALA A 176 0.78 3.79 -12.58
CA ALA A 176 1.42 2.50 -12.30
C ALA A 176 1.57 2.17 -10.80
N ASP A 177 1.48 3.18 -9.93
CA ASP A 177 1.57 3.04 -8.48
C ASP A 177 0.24 2.65 -7.83
N ASP A 178 -0.89 2.92 -8.51
CA ASP A 178 -2.23 2.51 -8.08
C ASP A 178 -2.57 1.08 -8.51
N PHE A 179 -1.87 0.54 -9.51
CA PHE A 179 -2.11 -0.83 -9.95
C PHE A 179 -1.72 -1.82 -8.86
N ILE A 180 -2.73 -2.56 -8.39
CA ILE A 180 -2.64 -3.72 -7.52
C ILE A 180 -1.45 -4.59 -7.95
N LYS A 181 -0.37 -4.52 -7.17
CA LYS A 181 0.71 -5.51 -7.15
C LYS A 181 0.55 -6.35 -5.90
N ASP A 182 -0.62 -6.94 -5.72
CA ASP A 182 -0.77 -8.01 -4.74
C ASP A 182 -0.46 -9.36 -5.42
N PRO A 183 0.44 -10.15 -4.82
CA PRO A 183 1.00 -11.38 -5.42
C PRO A 183 -0.03 -12.49 -5.63
#